data_AF-A0A956UVW4-F1
#
_entry.id   AF-A0A956UVW4-F1
#
_cell.length_a   1.000
_cell.length_b   1.000
_cell.length_c   1.000
_cell.angle_alpha   90.00
_cell.angle_beta   90.00
_cell.angle_gamma   90.00
#
_symmetry.space_group_name_H-M   'P 1'
#
loop_
_entity.id
_entity.type
_entity.pdbx_description
1 polymer ?
#
loop_
_entity_poly.entity_id
_entity_poly.type
_entity_poly.pdbx_seq_one_letter_code
_entity_poly.pdbx_strand_id
1 'polypeptide(L)'
;MTVKASSVLCIVAIWAAVVTAIAFEPGAWWAIFFAFLATGSVGLSAMRRLGLSRVIAVAGTWAGASVAFGADSTATWMSIFAFLTTGGAVYSRMKPGALLAGAAIAVAWLAVGITAHQDASAAWTCIFAALSARWIASGRNIRALIAIGAWAGAGALMTWQEGMYWLSALAFVATLFPMRRGPLLPRRFEWDLSWSTDDGDVIEGESRPLR
;
A
#
# COMPACT_ATOMS: atom_id res chain seq x y z
N MET A 1 7.45 19.28 -3.06
CA MET A 1 6.01 19.13 -2.77
C MET A 1 5.74 19.51 -1.32
N THR A 2 4.76 20.38 -1.07
CA THR A 2 4.31 20.72 0.28
C THR A 2 3.40 19.62 0.83
N VAL A 3 3.37 19.45 2.16
CA VAL A 3 2.61 18.42 2.90
C VAL A 3 1.14 18.32 2.48
N LYS A 4 0.54 19.48 2.16
CA LYS A 4 -0.85 19.60 1.73
C LYS A 4 -1.07 19.00 0.34
N ALA A 5 -0.11 19.15 -0.58
CA ALA A 5 -0.25 18.66 -1.94
C ALA A 5 -0.32 17.13 -2.00
N SER A 6 0.55 16.41 -1.28
CA SER A 6 0.54 14.94 -1.28
C SER A 6 -0.77 14.35 -0.72
N SER A 7 -1.32 14.99 0.32
CA SER A 7 -2.59 14.58 0.93
C SER A 7 -3.75 14.79 -0.04
N VAL A 8 -3.80 15.97 -0.68
CA VAL A 8 -4.80 16.28 -1.71
C VAL A 8 -4.70 15.29 -2.87
N LEU A 9 -3.49 14.96 -3.33
CA LEU A 9 -3.29 13.97 -4.39
C LEU A 9 -3.81 12.57 -4.01
N CYS A 10 -3.60 12.12 -2.77
CA CYS A 10 -4.19 10.86 -2.29
C CYS A 10 -5.72 10.92 -2.33
N ILE A 11 -6.32 12.00 -1.83
CA ILE A 11 -7.78 12.18 -1.81
C ILE A 11 -8.31 12.17 -3.25
N VAL A 12 -7.70 12.94 -4.15
CA VAL A 12 -8.07 12.96 -5.57
C VAL A 12 -7.94 11.57 -6.19
N ALA A 13 -6.88 10.82 -5.90
CA ALA A 13 -6.69 9.47 -6.43
C ALA A 13 -7.77 8.50 -5.95
N ILE A 14 -8.14 8.55 -4.66
CA ILE A 14 -9.22 7.73 -4.09
C ILE A 14 -10.55 8.04 -4.81
N TRP A 15 -10.90 9.32 -4.89
CA TRP A 15 -12.19 9.73 -5.44
C TRP A 15 -12.27 9.54 -6.95
N ALA A 16 -11.19 9.82 -7.69
CA ALA A 16 -11.14 9.55 -9.13
C ALA A 16 -11.41 8.07 -9.40
N ALA A 17 -10.72 7.16 -8.69
CA ALA A 17 -10.91 5.72 -8.85
C ALA A 17 -12.36 5.28 -8.54
N VAL A 18 -12.94 5.76 -7.45
CA VAL A 18 -14.29 5.36 -7.00
C VAL A 18 -15.38 5.92 -7.91
N VAL A 19 -15.29 7.20 -8.30
CA VAL A 19 -16.25 7.81 -9.23
C VAL A 19 -16.19 7.10 -10.58
N THR A 20 -14.98 6.81 -11.09
CA THR A 20 -14.83 6.05 -12.33
C THR A 20 -15.45 4.66 -12.22
N ALA A 21 -15.20 3.92 -11.14
CA ALA A 21 -15.80 2.60 -10.95
C ALA A 21 -17.34 2.64 -10.95
N ILE A 22 -17.94 3.58 -10.22
CA ILE A 22 -19.41 3.70 -10.10
C ILE A 22 -20.04 4.16 -11.42
N ALA A 23 -19.33 4.93 -12.23
CA ALA A 23 -19.79 5.31 -13.56
C ALA A 23 -19.91 4.10 -14.51
N PHE A 24 -19.06 3.08 -14.34
CA PHE A 24 -19.14 1.84 -15.10
C PHE A 24 -20.08 0.81 -14.49
N GLU A 25 -20.09 0.68 -13.16
CA GLU A 25 -20.91 -0.29 -12.42
C GLU A 25 -21.64 0.41 -11.25
N PRO A 26 -22.87 0.93 -11.47
CA PRO A 26 -23.61 1.66 -10.45
C PRO A 26 -23.91 0.84 -9.18
N GLY A 27 -23.92 -0.49 -9.27
CA GLY A 27 -24.07 -1.39 -8.12
C GLY A 27 -22.92 -1.30 -7.12
N ALA A 28 -21.75 -0.78 -7.53
CA ALA A 28 -20.56 -0.65 -6.68
C ALA A 28 -20.60 0.56 -5.71
N TRP A 29 -21.74 1.22 -5.56
CA TRP A 29 -21.90 2.43 -4.73
C TRP A 29 -21.41 2.28 -3.29
N TRP A 30 -21.40 1.06 -2.74
CA TRP A 30 -20.92 0.80 -1.38
C TRP A 30 -19.41 1.12 -1.20
N ALA A 31 -18.63 1.15 -2.29
CA ALA A 31 -17.24 1.61 -2.28
C ALA A 31 -17.09 3.05 -1.76
N ILE A 32 -18.12 3.90 -1.92
CA ILE A 32 -18.15 5.28 -1.42
C ILE A 32 -17.89 5.32 0.08
N PHE A 33 -18.47 4.39 0.85
CA PHE A 33 -18.34 4.37 2.30
C PHE A 33 -16.87 4.24 2.72
N PHE A 34 -16.14 3.28 2.14
CA PHE A 34 -14.71 3.08 2.44
C PHE A 34 -13.82 4.16 1.81
N ALA A 35 -14.24 4.78 0.70
CA ALA A 35 -13.56 5.93 0.12
C ALA A 35 -13.60 7.14 1.07
N PHE A 36 -14.73 7.38 1.73
CA PHE A 36 -14.86 8.40 2.77
C PHE A 36 -13.96 8.10 3.97
N LEU A 37 -13.97 6.85 4.47
CA LEU A 37 -13.09 6.44 5.58
C LEU A 37 -11.60 6.59 5.22
N ALA A 38 -11.22 6.21 4.00
CA ALA A 38 -9.87 6.37 3.47
C ALA A 38 -9.48 7.85 3.37
N THR A 39 -10.38 8.69 2.85
CA THR A 39 -10.22 10.16 2.83
C THR A 39 -9.98 10.70 4.24
N GLY A 40 -10.77 10.25 5.22
CA GLY A 40 -10.59 10.61 6.64
C GLY A 40 -9.21 10.20 7.17
N SER A 41 -8.75 8.99 6.87
CA SER A 41 -7.42 8.52 7.28
C SER A 41 -6.28 9.35 6.68
N VAL A 42 -6.39 9.71 5.40
CA VAL A 42 -5.44 10.60 4.70
C VAL A 42 -5.51 12.00 5.29
N GLY A 43 -6.70 12.52 5.57
CA GLY A 43 -6.92 13.86 6.15
C GLY A 43 -6.35 14.00 7.56
N LEU A 44 -6.58 13.00 8.43
CA LEU A 44 -5.96 12.94 9.76
C LEU A 44 -4.42 12.90 9.66
N SER A 45 -3.91 12.20 8.65
CA SER A 45 -2.48 12.18 8.37
C SER A 45 -1.98 13.42 7.62
N ALA A 46 -2.81 14.27 7.03
CA ALA A 46 -2.36 15.49 6.35
C ALA A 46 -1.69 16.49 7.31
N MET A 47 -1.93 16.33 8.62
CA MET A 47 -1.18 17.00 9.68
C MET A 47 0.28 16.49 9.81
N ARG A 48 0.59 15.34 9.20
CA ARG A 48 1.90 14.68 9.16
C ARG A 48 2.38 14.64 7.70
N ARG A 49 3.67 14.86 7.45
CA ARG A 49 4.18 14.97 6.06
C ARG A 49 4.00 13.65 5.28
N LEU A 50 3.00 13.55 4.40
CA LEU A 50 2.84 12.41 3.48
C LEU A 50 3.90 12.47 2.37
N GLY A 51 4.79 11.48 2.34
CA GLY A 51 5.80 11.33 1.29
C GLY A 51 5.24 10.72 0.01
N LEU A 52 5.94 10.93 -1.11
CA LEU A 52 5.53 10.45 -2.44
C LEU A 52 5.32 8.94 -2.50
N SER A 53 6.12 8.16 -1.75
CA SER A 53 5.95 6.70 -1.62
C SER A 53 4.54 6.29 -1.16
N ARG A 54 3.96 7.04 -0.20
CA ARG A 54 2.60 6.79 0.29
C ARG A 54 1.55 7.17 -0.75
N VAL A 55 1.77 8.25 -1.50
CA VAL A 55 0.86 8.66 -2.59
C VAL A 55 0.78 7.57 -3.65
N ILE A 56 1.92 7.02 -4.08
CA ILE A 56 1.97 5.92 -5.05
C ILE A 56 1.23 4.69 -4.52
N ALA A 57 1.46 4.32 -3.25
CA ALA A 57 0.79 3.17 -2.63
C ALA A 57 -0.73 3.33 -2.62
N VAL A 58 -1.23 4.48 -2.14
CA VAL A 58 -2.67 4.77 -2.06
C VAL A 58 -3.28 4.85 -3.45
N ALA A 59 -2.66 5.59 -4.37
CA ALA A 59 -3.15 5.70 -5.74
C ALA A 59 -3.23 4.32 -6.44
N GLY A 60 -2.19 3.50 -6.32
CA GLY A 60 -2.19 2.15 -6.91
C GLY A 60 -3.20 1.21 -6.25
N THR A 61 -3.41 1.32 -4.93
CA THR A 61 -4.42 0.56 -4.20
C THR A 61 -5.81 0.83 -4.74
N TRP A 62 -6.18 2.11 -4.85
CA TRP A 62 -7.52 2.49 -5.29
C TRP A 62 -7.70 2.32 -6.80
N ALA A 63 -6.66 2.54 -7.61
CA ALA A 63 -6.70 2.23 -9.04
C ALA A 63 -6.94 0.74 -9.29
N GLY A 64 -6.18 -0.14 -8.61
CA GLY A 64 -6.39 -1.59 -8.71
C GLY A 64 -7.79 -2.01 -8.25
N ALA A 65 -8.22 -1.51 -7.09
CA ALA A 65 -9.56 -1.82 -6.59
C ALA A 65 -10.67 -1.33 -7.54
N SER A 66 -10.54 -0.14 -8.14
CA SER A 66 -11.53 0.39 -9.09
C SER A 66 -11.68 -0.42 -10.37
N VAL A 67 -10.60 -1.05 -10.84
CA VAL A 67 -10.64 -1.93 -12.03
C VAL A 67 -11.55 -3.13 -11.76
N ALA A 68 -11.53 -3.67 -10.54
CA ALA A 68 -12.42 -4.76 -10.13
C ALA A 68 -13.86 -4.25 -9.89
N PHE A 69 -14.04 -3.13 -9.19
CA PHE A 69 -15.36 -2.55 -8.89
C PHE A 69 -16.14 -2.20 -10.16
N GLY A 70 -15.47 -1.64 -11.16
CA GLY A 70 -16.09 -1.27 -12.44
C GLY A 70 -16.41 -2.47 -13.33
N ALA A 71 -15.97 -3.67 -12.96
CA ALA A 71 -16.26 -4.91 -13.67
C ALA A 71 -17.46 -5.65 -13.07
N ASP A 72 -17.52 -5.73 -11.74
CA ASP A 72 -18.53 -6.48 -11.00
C ASP A 72 -18.77 -5.86 -9.61
N SER A 73 -20.04 -5.57 -9.31
CA SER A 73 -20.45 -5.01 -8.01
C SER A 73 -20.22 -5.95 -6.84
N THR A 74 -20.14 -7.26 -7.05
CA THR A 74 -19.82 -8.24 -6.01
C THR A 74 -18.38 -8.10 -5.51
N ALA A 75 -17.46 -7.59 -6.32
CA ALA A 75 -16.07 -7.33 -5.91
C ALA A 75 -15.92 -6.09 -5.00
N THR A 76 -16.99 -5.33 -4.79
CA THR A 76 -16.98 -4.07 -4.00
C THR A 76 -16.50 -4.26 -2.56
N TRP A 77 -16.63 -5.45 -1.98
CA TRP A 77 -16.11 -5.74 -0.64
C TRP A 77 -14.58 -5.57 -0.53
N MET A 78 -13.83 -5.64 -1.63
CA MET A 78 -12.39 -5.35 -1.65
C MET A 78 -12.07 -3.92 -1.18
N SER A 79 -13.05 -3.00 -1.22
CA SER A 79 -12.92 -1.64 -0.69
C SER A 79 -12.58 -1.60 0.80
N ILE A 80 -12.99 -2.61 1.59
CA ILE A 80 -12.59 -2.79 2.98
C ILE A 80 -11.07 -2.91 3.06
N PHE A 81 -10.48 -3.77 2.23
CA PHE A 81 -9.05 -4.04 2.21
C PHE A 81 -8.25 -2.90 1.57
N ALA A 82 -8.83 -2.19 0.61
CA ALA A 82 -8.25 -0.97 0.04
C ALA A 82 -8.15 0.14 1.11
N PHE A 83 -9.19 0.29 1.93
CA PHE A 83 -9.17 1.18 3.10
C PHE A 83 -8.13 0.75 4.13
N LEU A 84 -8.08 -0.53 4.52
CA LEU A 84 -7.09 -1.04 5.47
C LEU A 84 -5.65 -0.85 4.94
N THR A 85 -5.44 -1.05 3.65
CA THR A 85 -4.15 -0.78 2.99
C THR A 85 -3.81 0.70 3.03
N THR A 86 -4.80 1.58 2.79
CA THR A 86 -4.61 3.03 2.90
C THR A 86 -4.16 3.42 4.30
N GLY A 87 -4.88 2.97 5.34
CA GLY A 87 -4.47 3.20 6.73
C GLY A 87 -3.08 2.63 7.02
N GLY A 88 -2.79 1.42 6.55
CA GLY A 88 -1.47 0.80 6.68
C GLY A 88 -0.36 1.62 6.02
N ALA A 89 -0.55 2.10 4.79
CA ALA A 89 0.42 2.91 4.06
C ALA A 89 0.61 4.28 4.72
N VAL A 90 -0.48 4.94 5.08
CA VAL A 90 -0.51 6.28 5.68
C VAL A 90 0.19 6.29 7.04
N TYR A 91 -0.16 5.35 7.93
CA TYR A 91 0.39 5.26 9.28
C TYR A 91 1.66 4.41 9.40
N SER A 92 2.20 3.92 8.28
CA SER A 92 3.46 3.16 8.28
C SER A 92 4.69 4.02 8.58
N ARG A 93 5.77 3.33 8.97
CA ARG A 93 7.13 3.89 9.06
C ARG A 93 7.84 4.02 7.69
N MET A 94 7.10 4.02 6.56
CA MET A 94 7.71 4.20 5.25
C MET A 94 8.46 5.54 5.16
N LYS A 95 9.69 5.50 4.66
CA LYS A 95 10.45 6.72 4.38
C LYS A 95 9.81 7.47 3.19
N PRO A 96 9.80 8.81 3.20
CA PRO A 96 9.21 9.60 2.11
C PRO A 96 9.78 9.29 0.71
N GLY A 97 11.07 8.93 0.63
CA GLY A 97 11.76 8.55 -0.61
C GLY A 97 11.77 7.04 -0.93
N ALA A 98 11.07 6.20 -0.15
CA ALA A 98 11.00 4.76 -0.41
C ALA A 98 10.01 4.43 -1.55
N LEU A 99 10.28 4.97 -2.75
CA LEU A 99 9.38 4.85 -3.91
C LEU A 99 9.13 3.40 -4.30
N LEU A 100 10.13 2.52 -4.15
CA LEU A 100 10.00 1.09 -4.40
C LEU A 100 8.93 0.45 -3.50
N ALA A 101 8.86 0.84 -2.23
CA ALA A 101 7.84 0.30 -1.32
C ALA A 101 6.43 0.72 -1.78
N GLY A 102 6.26 1.99 -2.18
CA GLY A 102 5.01 2.48 -2.76
C GLY A 102 4.63 1.75 -4.04
N ALA A 103 5.59 1.60 -4.96
CA ALA A 103 5.41 0.88 -6.22
C ALA A 103 5.07 -0.60 -6.02
N ALA A 104 5.69 -1.27 -5.04
CA ALA A 104 5.39 -2.66 -4.73
C ALA A 104 3.95 -2.86 -4.24
N ILE A 105 3.44 -1.93 -3.42
CA ILE A 105 2.03 -1.94 -2.99
C ILE A 105 1.11 -1.71 -4.20
N ALA A 106 1.44 -0.73 -5.04
CA ALA A 106 0.68 -0.43 -6.25
C ALA A 106 0.62 -1.63 -7.20
N VAL A 107 1.75 -2.29 -7.46
CA VAL A 107 1.83 -3.48 -8.32
C VAL A 107 0.98 -4.62 -7.77
N ALA A 108 1.03 -4.87 -6.45
CA ALA A 108 0.21 -5.90 -5.83
C ALA A 108 -1.29 -5.65 -6.04
N TRP A 109 -1.74 -4.41 -5.81
CA TRP A 109 -3.15 -4.05 -5.99
C TRP A 109 -3.61 -4.00 -7.44
N LEU A 110 -2.74 -3.58 -8.38
CA LEU A 110 -3.03 -3.64 -9.80
C LEU A 110 -3.19 -5.10 -10.28
N ALA A 111 -2.31 -6.01 -9.82
CA ALA A 111 -2.44 -7.43 -10.12
C ALA A 111 -3.78 -8.00 -9.61
N VAL A 112 -4.16 -7.67 -8.38
CA VAL A 112 -5.47 -8.05 -7.82
C VAL A 112 -6.63 -7.44 -8.62
N GLY A 113 -6.54 -6.16 -8.97
CA GLY A 113 -7.58 -5.47 -9.75
C GLY A 113 -7.83 -6.09 -11.10
N ILE A 114 -6.76 -6.34 -11.86
CA ILE A 114 -6.83 -6.92 -13.21
C ILE A 114 -7.35 -8.37 -13.15
N THR A 115 -6.91 -9.15 -12.17
CA THR A 115 -7.40 -10.54 -12.01
C THR A 115 -8.87 -10.58 -11.60
N ALA A 116 -9.27 -9.76 -10.64
CA ALA A 116 -10.67 -9.68 -10.20
C ALA A 116 -11.61 -9.06 -11.26
N HIS A 117 -11.08 -8.27 -12.20
CA HIS A 117 -11.83 -7.78 -13.35
C HIS A 117 -12.19 -8.90 -14.34
N GLN A 118 -11.34 -9.91 -14.50
CA GLN A 118 -11.61 -11.05 -15.37
C GLN A 118 -12.55 -12.06 -14.70
N ASP A 119 -12.41 -12.25 -13.39
CA ASP A 119 -13.22 -13.16 -12.61
C ASP A 119 -13.39 -12.63 -11.18
N ALA A 120 -14.63 -12.28 -10.83
CA ALA A 120 -14.96 -11.75 -9.51
C ALA A 120 -14.60 -12.71 -8.37
N SER A 121 -14.50 -14.03 -8.63
CA SER A 121 -14.04 -14.99 -7.64
C SER A 121 -12.60 -14.74 -7.20
N ALA A 122 -11.77 -14.07 -8.02
CA ALA A 122 -10.41 -13.69 -7.68
C ALA A 122 -10.32 -12.50 -6.69
N ALA A 123 -11.44 -11.85 -6.37
CA ALA A 123 -11.48 -10.72 -5.43
C ALA A 123 -10.84 -11.03 -4.07
N TRP A 124 -10.85 -12.30 -3.63
CA TRP A 124 -10.26 -12.69 -2.35
C TRP A 124 -8.74 -12.48 -2.26
N THR A 125 -8.06 -12.42 -3.41
CA THR A 125 -6.62 -12.14 -3.48
C THR A 125 -6.24 -10.77 -2.91
N CYS A 126 -7.21 -9.85 -2.77
CA CYS A 126 -7.04 -8.55 -2.10
C CYS A 126 -6.59 -8.67 -0.63
N ILE A 127 -6.95 -9.76 0.05
CA ILE A 127 -6.53 -10.03 1.43
C ILE A 127 -5.01 -10.11 1.49
N PHE A 128 -4.42 -10.86 0.56
CA PHE A 128 -2.97 -11.05 0.49
C PHE A 128 -2.24 -9.80 0.01
N ALA A 129 -2.83 -9.01 -0.89
CA ALA A 129 -2.27 -7.71 -1.27
C ALA A 129 -2.26 -6.72 -0.09
N ALA A 130 -3.33 -6.66 0.69
CA ALA A 130 -3.41 -5.81 1.89
C ALA A 130 -2.39 -6.24 2.97
N LEU A 131 -2.25 -7.54 3.21
CA LEU A 131 -1.25 -8.07 4.13
C LEU A 131 0.19 -7.80 3.63
N SER A 132 0.43 -7.98 2.33
CA SER A 132 1.71 -7.64 1.70
C SER A 132 2.04 -6.16 1.90
N ALA A 133 1.06 -5.27 1.77
CA ALA A 133 1.29 -3.84 1.88
C ALA A 133 1.82 -3.44 3.26
N ARG A 134 1.26 -3.99 4.34
CA ARG A 134 1.77 -3.78 5.70
C ARG A 134 3.22 -4.22 5.85
N TRP A 135 3.57 -5.35 5.23
CA TRP A 135 4.91 -5.92 5.33
C TRP A 135 5.94 -5.20 4.46
N ILE A 136 5.55 -4.76 3.27
CA ILE A 136 6.34 -3.93 2.35
C ILE A 136 6.63 -2.59 3.01
N ALA A 137 5.61 -1.98 3.62
CA ALA A 137 5.71 -0.66 4.24
C ALA A 137 6.66 -0.58 5.45
N SER A 138 7.04 -1.73 6.03
CA SER A 138 8.01 -1.84 7.12
C SER A 138 9.39 -2.36 6.69
N GLY A 139 9.57 -2.64 5.39
CA GLY A 139 10.73 -3.35 4.85
C GLY A 139 11.86 -2.48 4.27
N ARG A 140 12.91 -3.16 3.82
CA ARG A 140 14.01 -2.59 3.02
C ARG A 140 13.66 -2.62 1.52
N ASN A 141 14.35 -1.82 0.71
CA ASN A 141 14.16 -1.77 -0.76
C ASN A 141 14.22 -3.15 -1.44
N ILE A 142 15.08 -4.07 -0.98
CA ILE A 142 15.18 -5.42 -1.55
C ILE A 142 13.87 -6.21 -1.42
N ARG A 143 13.13 -6.01 -0.31
CA ARG A 143 11.83 -6.64 -0.10
C ARG A 143 10.79 -6.07 -1.07
N ALA A 144 10.83 -4.77 -1.31
CA ALA A 144 9.94 -4.13 -2.28
C ALA A 144 10.19 -4.66 -3.70
N LEU A 145 11.45 -4.89 -4.09
CA LEU A 145 11.79 -5.50 -5.38
C LEU A 145 11.28 -6.95 -5.49
N ILE A 146 11.47 -7.75 -4.44
CA ILE A 146 10.94 -9.13 -4.39
C ILE A 146 9.41 -9.10 -4.51
N ALA A 147 8.75 -8.19 -3.78
CA ALA A 147 7.31 -8.04 -3.84
C ALA A 147 6.83 -7.63 -5.24
N ILE A 148 7.51 -6.70 -5.91
CA ILE A 148 7.21 -6.32 -7.29
C ILE A 148 7.31 -7.54 -8.21
N GLY A 149 8.43 -8.27 -8.17
CA GLY A 149 8.63 -9.44 -9.02
C GLY A 149 7.61 -10.55 -8.75
N ALA A 150 7.32 -10.82 -7.46
CA ALA A 150 6.38 -11.85 -7.05
C ALA A 150 4.94 -11.51 -7.45
N TRP A 151 4.48 -10.28 -7.19
CA TRP A 151 3.12 -9.87 -7.52
C TRP A 151 2.93 -9.63 -9.02
N ALA A 152 3.92 -9.09 -9.73
CA ALA A 152 3.84 -8.95 -11.19
C ALA A 152 3.84 -10.33 -11.87
N GLY A 153 4.72 -11.24 -11.45
CA GLY A 153 4.79 -12.59 -11.99
C GLY A 153 3.53 -13.41 -11.68
N ALA A 154 3.08 -13.42 -10.42
CA ALA A 154 1.84 -14.07 -10.05
C ALA A 154 0.63 -13.45 -10.74
N GLY A 155 0.57 -12.11 -10.81
CA GLY A 155 -0.48 -11.36 -11.52
C GLY A 155 -0.60 -11.80 -12.97
N ALA A 156 0.51 -11.78 -13.71
CA ALA A 156 0.54 -12.20 -15.11
C ALA A 156 0.06 -13.65 -15.30
N LEU A 157 0.50 -14.57 -14.43
CA LEU A 157 0.08 -15.97 -14.48
C LEU A 157 -1.41 -16.14 -14.14
N MET A 158 -1.89 -15.46 -13.11
CA MET A 158 -3.31 -15.46 -12.72
C MET A 158 -4.21 -14.91 -13.82
N THR A 159 -3.75 -13.93 -14.59
CA THR A 159 -4.50 -13.39 -15.74
C THR A 159 -4.40 -14.25 -17.00
N TRP A 160 -3.38 -15.11 -17.08
CA TRP A 160 -3.16 -15.96 -18.26
C TRP A 160 -3.85 -17.32 -18.12
N GLN A 161 -3.97 -17.84 -16.89
CA GLN A 161 -4.64 -19.10 -16.61
C GLN A 161 -5.73 -18.91 -15.55
N GLU A 162 -6.97 -19.17 -15.95
CA GLU A 162 -8.12 -19.15 -15.04
C GLU A 162 -7.92 -20.13 -13.87
N GLY A 163 -8.32 -19.70 -12.67
CA GLY A 163 -8.28 -20.54 -11.45
C GLY A 163 -6.93 -20.59 -10.72
N MET A 164 -5.87 -19.94 -11.22
CA MET A 164 -4.57 -19.87 -10.53
C MET A 164 -4.49 -18.82 -9.41
N TYR A 165 -5.61 -18.33 -8.89
CA TYR A 165 -5.64 -17.22 -7.90
C TYR A 165 -4.90 -17.53 -6.59
N TRP A 166 -4.71 -18.81 -6.28
CA TRP A 166 -3.87 -19.29 -5.17
C TRP A 166 -2.41 -18.82 -5.26
N LEU A 167 -1.92 -18.44 -6.45
CA LEU A 167 -0.59 -17.82 -6.63
C LEU A 167 -0.44 -16.50 -5.85
N SER A 168 -1.53 -15.79 -5.54
CA SER A 168 -1.50 -14.62 -4.65
C SER A 168 -0.99 -14.95 -3.24
N ALA A 169 -1.27 -16.15 -2.73
CA ALA A 169 -0.76 -16.62 -1.46
C ALA A 169 0.77 -16.85 -1.55
N LEU A 170 1.26 -17.42 -2.65
CA LEU A 170 2.69 -17.57 -2.90
C LEU A 170 3.38 -16.22 -3.05
N ALA A 171 2.76 -15.27 -3.77
CA ALA A 171 3.29 -13.92 -3.91
C ALA A 171 3.41 -13.23 -2.55
N PHE A 172 2.39 -13.37 -1.69
CA PHE A 172 2.44 -12.89 -0.32
C PHE A 172 3.56 -13.55 0.48
N VAL A 173 3.69 -14.88 0.46
CA VAL A 173 4.77 -15.59 1.16
C VAL A 173 6.15 -15.13 0.66
N ALA A 174 6.31 -14.91 -0.64
CA ALA A 174 7.54 -14.36 -1.20
C ALA A 174 7.84 -12.94 -0.67
N THR A 175 6.82 -12.09 -0.48
CA THR A 175 7.01 -10.77 0.13
C THR A 175 7.53 -10.85 1.58
N LEU A 176 7.27 -11.95 2.28
CA LEU A 176 7.77 -12.18 3.64
C LEU A 176 9.30 -12.34 3.65
N PHE A 177 9.90 -12.83 2.57
CA PHE A 177 11.34 -13.00 2.42
C PHE A 177 12.05 -11.69 2.00
N PRO A 178 13.29 -11.43 2.49
CA PRO A 178 14.03 -12.14 3.52
C PRO A 178 13.64 -11.63 4.92
N MET A 179 13.10 -12.51 5.77
CA MET A 179 13.03 -12.23 7.20
C MET A 179 14.46 -12.30 7.75
N ARG A 180 15.03 -11.17 8.18
CA ARG A 180 16.09 -11.24 9.18
C ARG A 180 15.39 -11.70 10.46
N ARG A 181 15.83 -12.82 11.06
CA ARG A 181 15.38 -13.31 12.39
C ARG A 181 15.64 -12.23 13.44
N GLY A 182 14.73 -11.26 13.56
CA GLY A 182 14.56 -10.39 14.72
C GLY A 182 13.36 -10.89 15.52
N PRO A 183 13.28 -10.59 16.82
CA PRO A 183 12.21 -11.12 17.67
C PRO A 183 10.83 -10.78 17.08
N LEU A 184 9.99 -11.81 16.96
CA LEU A 184 8.61 -11.78 16.45
C LEU A 184 7.64 -10.95 17.31
N LEU A 185 8.12 -10.37 18.41
CA LEU A 185 7.35 -9.54 19.32
C LEU A 185 7.75 -8.08 19.13
N PRO A 186 6.78 -7.15 19.01
CA PRO A 186 7.07 -5.73 19.02
C PRO A 186 7.65 -5.40 20.40
N ARG A 187 8.98 -5.26 20.47
CA ARG A 187 9.61 -4.57 21.58
C ARG A 187 9.16 -3.12 21.48
N ARG A 188 8.19 -2.78 22.33
CA ARG A 188 7.67 -1.45 22.65
C ARG A 188 6.60 -0.93 21.69
N PHE A 189 5.38 -0.92 22.21
CA PHE A 189 4.33 0.05 21.87
C PHE A 189 4.75 1.44 22.40
N GLU A 190 5.95 1.90 22.05
CA GLU A 190 6.32 3.30 22.26
C GLU A 190 5.66 4.07 21.14
N TRP A 191 4.68 4.89 21.52
CA TRP A 191 4.25 6.03 20.73
C TRP A 191 5.44 6.97 20.61
N ASP A 192 6.32 6.68 19.68
CA ASP A 192 7.48 7.50 19.40
C ASP A 192 6.99 8.77 18.70
N LEU A 193 6.59 9.73 19.53
CA LEU A 193 6.30 11.11 19.18
C LEU A 193 7.59 11.93 19.06
N SER A 194 8.77 11.31 19.24
CA SER A 194 10.05 11.97 19.03
C SER A 194 10.51 11.74 17.59
N TRP A 195 10.36 12.77 16.77
CA TRP A 195 11.07 12.86 15.51
C TRP A 195 12.54 13.13 15.86
N SER A 196 13.38 12.09 15.91
CA SER A 196 14.83 12.30 15.89
C SER A 196 15.20 12.74 14.48
N THR A 197 15.65 13.99 14.41
CA THR A 197 16.40 14.53 13.28
C THR A 197 17.82 13.99 13.34
N ASP A 198 18.00 12.66 13.31
CA ASP A 198 19.35 12.10 13.14
C ASP A 198 19.70 12.08 11.64
N ASP A 199 19.89 13.28 11.10
CA ASP A 199 20.90 13.49 10.09
C ASP A 199 22.24 13.46 10.84
N GLY A 200 22.77 12.24 11.01
CA GLY A 200 24.08 12.00 11.56
C GLY A 200 25.17 12.41 10.58
N ASP A 201 25.34 13.73 10.39
CA ASP A 201 26.65 14.30 10.11
C ASP A 201 27.43 14.28 11.43
N VAL A 202 27.98 13.11 11.75
CA VAL A 202 29.12 13.04 12.68
C VAL A 202 30.30 13.64 11.93
N ILE A 203 30.44 14.96 12.04
CA ILE A 203 31.69 15.62 11.76
C ILE A 203 32.63 15.17 12.89
N GLU A 204 33.47 14.18 12.58
CA GLU A 204 34.73 13.97 13.29
C GLU A 204 35.50 15.29 13.26
N GLY A 205 35.47 16.02 14.37
CA GLY A 205 36.00 17.38 14.42
C GLY A 205 36.08 17.91 15.84
N GLU A 206 37.10 17.44 16.54
CA GLU A 206 37.91 18.28 17.44
C GLU A 206 37.25 18.84 18.72
N SER A 207 37.54 18.18 19.86
CA SER A 207 37.82 18.91 21.11
C SER A 207 38.52 18.00 22.13
N ARG A 208 39.87 17.98 22.08
CA ARG A 208 40.67 18.03 23.31
C ARG A 208 40.54 19.46 23.86
N PRO A 209 40.58 19.75 25.18
CA PRO A 209 41.56 19.24 26.16
C PRO A 209 40.91 18.84 27.51
N LEU A 210 41.59 18.22 28.48
CA LEU A 210 42.59 18.82 29.36
C LEU A 210 43.34 17.74 30.14
N ARG A 211 44.58 18.09 30.50
CA ARG A 211 45.47 17.39 31.44
C ARG A 211 44.82 17.16 32.80
#